data_AF-A0A6G3Q7W8-F1
#
_entry.id   AF-A0A6G3Q7W8-F1
#
_cell.length_a   1.000
_cell.length_b   1.000
_cell.length_c   1.000
_cell.angle_alpha   90.00
_cell.angle_beta   90.00
_cell.angle_gamma   90.00
#
_symmetry.space_group_name_H-M   'P 1'
#
loop_
_entity.id
_entity.type
_entity.pdbx_description
1 polymer ?
#
loop_
_entity_poly.entity_id
_entity_poly.type
_entity_poly.pdbx_seq_one_letter_code
_entity_poly.pdbx_strand_id
1 'polypeptide(L)'
;MTNTTGAADTASSASNSPADTARFRVRPRTEADLDACVRILATIHEQNAYPLNWPSDPAGWLTPRSLLAVWVAEGDDGEGVIGHVVLSRSDAGNAAAALWSDGPTAVINRLYVDPAARGRGVGAALMTRATAEAKSRALHPVLDVASTAPAAAALYERLGWTLLAAEVEQEWLPGQWVKLRSYAAPTS
;
A
#
# COMPACT_ATOMS: atom_id res chain seq x y z
N MET A 1 37.90 -47.49 46.89
CA MET A 1 36.59 -48.08 46.59
C MET A 1 35.56 -47.06 47.06
N THR A 2 34.81 -46.32 46.26
CA THR A 2 34.37 -46.43 44.86
C THR A 2 34.04 -45.02 44.33
N ASN A 3 34.38 -44.78 43.06
CA ASN A 3 33.89 -43.65 42.25
C ASN A 3 32.36 -43.66 42.14
N THR A 4 31.75 -42.48 41.93
CA THR A 4 30.56 -42.34 41.07
C THR A 4 30.55 -40.97 40.37
N THR A 5 30.87 -41.07 39.08
CA THR A 5 30.49 -40.33 37.86
C THR A 5 29.34 -39.31 37.93
N GLY A 6 29.51 -38.21 37.19
CA GLY A 6 28.42 -37.37 36.69
C GLY A 6 28.91 -36.20 35.84
N ALA A 7 29.32 -36.47 34.61
CA ALA A 7 29.54 -35.45 33.57
C ALA A 7 28.26 -35.29 32.73
N ALA A 8 27.96 -34.04 32.36
CA ALA A 8 27.15 -33.55 31.22
C ALA A 8 26.70 -32.13 31.57
N ASP A 9 26.56 -31.16 30.69
CA ASP A 9 26.94 -30.96 29.30
C ASP A 9 26.81 -29.44 29.09
N THR A 10 27.70 -28.87 28.31
CA THR A 10 27.57 -27.53 27.75
C THR A 10 26.32 -27.45 26.87
N ALA A 11 25.46 -26.46 27.10
CA ALA A 11 24.63 -25.91 26.03
C ALA A 11 24.26 -24.45 26.32
N SER A 12 24.82 -23.60 25.46
CA SER A 12 24.39 -22.23 25.20
C SER A 12 22.89 -22.16 24.95
N SER A 13 22.22 -21.12 25.44
CA SER A 13 20.85 -20.79 25.03
C SER A 13 20.73 -19.28 24.88
N ALA A 14 21.38 -18.79 23.82
CA ALA A 14 20.89 -17.61 23.11
C ALA A 14 19.49 -17.94 22.60
N SER A 15 18.48 -17.35 23.21
CA SER A 15 17.09 -17.51 22.81
C SER A 15 16.83 -16.69 21.56
N ASN A 16 17.24 -17.20 20.39
CA ASN A 16 16.81 -16.68 19.10
C ASN A 16 15.44 -17.28 18.77
N SER A 17 14.37 -16.54 19.07
CA SER A 17 13.08 -16.77 18.40
C SER A 17 13.25 -16.45 16.92
N PRO A 18 12.75 -17.28 15.98
CA PRO A 18 12.72 -16.90 14.58
C PRO A 18 11.64 -15.83 14.44
N ALA A 19 12.04 -14.57 14.55
CA ALA A 19 11.30 -13.53 13.87
C ALA A 19 11.29 -13.94 12.39
N ASP A 20 10.10 -14.21 11.87
CA ASP A 20 9.82 -14.03 10.46
C ASP A 20 10.01 -12.53 10.21
N THR A 21 11.27 -12.10 10.13
CA THR A 21 11.65 -10.72 9.92
C THR A 21 11.11 -10.38 8.55
N ALA A 22 10.04 -9.59 8.53
CA ALA A 22 9.54 -8.97 7.32
C ALA A 22 10.75 -8.45 6.55
N ARG A 23 11.00 -9.02 5.36
CA ARG A 23 12.20 -8.75 4.55
C ARG A 23 12.20 -7.38 3.89
N PHE A 24 11.57 -6.41 4.55
CA PHE A 24 11.36 -5.06 4.07
C PHE A 24 10.92 -4.14 5.21
N ARG A 25 11.17 -2.85 5.04
CA ARG A 25 10.74 -1.78 5.93
C ARG A 25 9.87 -0.77 5.19
N VAL A 26 8.76 -0.36 5.79
CA VAL A 26 7.97 0.78 5.31
C VAL A 26 8.55 2.08 5.87
N ARG A 27 8.88 3.03 5.00
CA ARG A 27 9.46 4.32 5.38
C ARG A 27 8.92 5.47 4.52
N PRO A 28 8.97 6.73 5.00
CA PRO A 28 8.66 7.87 4.16
C PRO A 28 9.49 7.84 2.87
N ARG A 29 8.84 8.16 1.74
CA ARG A 29 9.52 8.30 0.46
C ARG A 29 10.29 9.60 0.42
N THR A 30 11.49 9.56 -0.14
CA THR A 30 12.35 10.70 -0.42
C THR A 30 12.42 10.97 -1.92
N GLU A 31 12.98 12.10 -2.34
CA GLU A 31 13.18 12.39 -3.76
C GLU A 31 14.10 11.36 -4.45
N ALA A 32 15.07 10.81 -3.73
CA ALA A 32 15.99 9.79 -4.26
C ALA A 32 15.28 8.47 -4.63
N ASP A 33 14.09 8.22 -4.09
CA ASP A 33 13.31 7.02 -4.38
C ASP A 33 12.50 7.14 -5.69
N LEU A 34 12.30 8.36 -6.21
CA LEU A 34 11.35 8.63 -7.31
C LEU A 34 11.65 7.81 -8.57
N ASP A 35 12.91 7.75 -8.98
CA ASP A 35 13.30 7.01 -10.19
C ASP A 35 12.99 5.51 -10.03
N ALA A 36 13.22 4.94 -8.85
CA ALA A 36 12.87 3.55 -8.58
C ALA A 36 11.35 3.35 -8.59
N CYS A 37 10.60 4.25 -7.95
CA CYS A 37 9.15 4.21 -7.97
C CYS A 37 8.57 4.28 -9.39
N VAL A 38 9.12 5.14 -10.25
CA VAL A 38 8.68 5.29 -11.65
C VAL A 38 9.01 4.06 -12.47
N ARG A 39 10.20 3.46 -12.30
CA ARG A 39 10.57 2.21 -12.98
C ARG A 39 9.58 1.08 -12.67
N ILE A 40 9.27 0.89 -11.39
CA ILE A 40 8.29 -0.13 -10.96
C ILE A 40 6.90 0.17 -11.51
N LEU A 41 6.48 1.45 -11.49
CA LEU A 41 5.20 1.86 -12.06
C LEU A 41 5.11 1.53 -13.56
N ALA A 42 6.19 1.74 -14.31
CA ALA A 42 6.25 1.41 -15.74
C ALA A 42 6.08 -0.10 -15.97
N THR A 43 6.79 -0.94 -15.22
CA THR A 43 6.64 -2.40 -15.30
C THR A 43 5.19 -2.84 -14.99
N ILE A 44 4.55 -2.20 -14.02
CA ILE A 44 3.16 -2.52 -13.66
C ILE A 44 2.18 -2.04 -14.72
N HIS A 45 2.43 -0.90 -15.34
CA HIS A 45 1.62 -0.38 -16.44
C HIS A 45 1.63 -1.33 -17.62
N GLU A 46 2.81 -1.82 -18.02
CA GLU A 46 2.96 -2.79 -19.11
C GLU A 46 2.22 -4.10 -18.83
N GLN A 47 2.23 -4.58 -17.58
CA GLN A 47 1.65 -5.88 -17.22
C GLN A 47 0.15 -5.83 -16.93
N ASN A 48 -0.34 -4.74 -16.33
CA ASN A 48 -1.66 -4.70 -15.71
C ASN A 48 -2.47 -3.44 -16.08
N ALA A 49 -1.96 -2.61 -17.00
CA ALA A 49 -2.56 -1.32 -17.36
C ALA A 49 -2.85 -0.43 -16.14
N TYR A 50 -1.95 -0.46 -15.13
CA TYR A 50 -2.01 0.47 -14.00
C TYR A 50 -0.78 1.38 -13.98
N PRO A 51 -0.94 2.72 -14.00
CA PRO A 51 -2.20 3.44 -14.13
C PRO A 51 -2.87 3.16 -15.49
N LEU A 52 -4.19 3.32 -15.59
CA LEU A 52 -4.94 3.06 -16.83
C LEU A 52 -4.43 3.91 -18.00
N ASN A 53 -4.11 5.16 -17.70
CA ASN A 53 -3.50 6.11 -18.63
C ASN A 53 -2.10 6.42 -18.12
N TRP A 54 -1.07 6.10 -18.91
CA TRP A 54 0.30 6.48 -18.56
C TRP A 54 0.46 8.01 -18.58
N PRO A 55 0.94 8.64 -17.51
CA PRO A 55 1.11 10.10 -17.45
C PRO A 55 2.33 10.56 -18.25
N SER A 56 2.25 11.75 -18.84
CA SER A 56 3.41 12.41 -19.47
C SER A 56 4.51 12.79 -18.49
N ASP A 57 4.15 13.02 -17.22
CA ASP A 57 5.06 13.21 -16.09
C ASP A 57 4.75 12.19 -14.97
N PRO A 58 5.38 11.01 -14.99
CA PRO A 58 5.16 9.98 -13.96
C PRO A 58 5.63 10.38 -12.57
N ALA A 59 6.73 11.13 -12.46
CA ALA A 59 7.27 11.57 -11.17
C ALA A 59 6.34 12.59 -10.50
N GLY A 60 5.83 13.56 -11.28
CA GLY A 60 4.80 14.49 -10.83
C GLY A 60 3.47 13.79 -10.57
N TRP A 61 3.10 12.77 -11.35
CA TRP A 61 1.92 11.96 -11.07
C TRP A 61 2.02 11.26 -9.73
N LEU A 62 3.19 10.73 -9.35
CA LEU A 62 3.45 10.14 -8.02
C LEU A 62 3.56 11.19 -6.89
N THR A 63 3.52 12.48 -7.20
CA THR A 63 3.68 13.59 -6.24
C THR A 63 2.54 14.62 -6.43
N PRO A 64 1.28 14.23 -6.20
CA PRO A 64 0.14 15.12 -6.45
C PRO A 64 0.18 16.39 -5.58
N ARG A 65 -0.45 17.46 -6.06
CA ARG A 65 -0.68 18.68 -5.24
C ARG A 65 -1.54 18.42 -4.00
N SER A 66 -2.35 17.36 -4.00
CA SER A 66 -3.16 16.92 -2.87
C SER A 66 -2.39 16.08 -1.85
N LEU A 67 -1.08 15.82 -2.04
CA LEU A 67 -0.26 14.95 -1.19
C LEU A 67 -0.31 15.35 0.29
N LEU A 68 -0.65 14.39 1.16
CA LEU A 68 -0.55 14.52 2.62
C LEU A 68 0.66 13.77 3.18
N ALA A 69 0.93 12.58 2.64
CA ALA A 69 2.08 11.74 2.98
C ALA A 69 2.28 10.64 1.92
N VAL A 70 3.51 10.14 1.82
CA VAL A 70 3.89 9.08 0.87
C VAL A 70 4.93 8.18 1.51
N TRP A 71 4.78 6.87 1.28
CA TRP A 71 5.72 5.86 1.77
C TRP A 71 6.13 4.93 0.66
N VAL A 72 7.34 4.39 0.83
CA VAL A 72 7.84 3.24 0.10
C VAL A 72 8.01 2.07 1.04
N ALA A 73 7.91 0.87 0.48
CA ALA A 73 8.49 -0.31 1.07
C ALA A 73 9.88 -0.48 0.48
N GLU A 74 10.89 -0.56 1.33
CA GLU A 74 12.27 -0.82 0.98
C GLU A 74 12.59 -2.27 1.37
N GLY A 75 12.99 -3.09 0.40
CA GLY A 75 13.44 -4.46 0.64
C GLY A 75 14.84 -4.50 1.26
N ASP A 76 15.14 -5.62 1.91
CA ASP A 76 16.44 -5.86 2.53
C ASP A 76 17.55 -6.13 1.49
N ASP A 77 18.79 -6.25 1.97
CA ASP A 77 19.95 -6.72 1.18
C ASP A 77 20.19 -5.95 -0.13
N GLY A 78 19.81 -4.66 -0.17
CA GLY A 78 20.02 -3.80 -1.33
C GLY A 78 18.97 -3.95 -2.45
N GLU A 79 17.86 -4.66 -2.21
CA GLU A 79 16.75 -4.77 -3.16
C GLU A 79 16.12 -3.40 -3.49
N GLY A 80 16.25 -2.44 -2.58
CA GLY A 80 15.79 -1.07 -2.78
C GLY A 80 14.28 -0.95 -2.66
N VAL A 81 13.68 0.02 -3.36
CA VAL A 81 12.23 0.22 -3.31
C VAL A 81 11.51 -0.94 -3.99
N ILE A 82 10.51 -1.52 -3.31
CA ILE A 82 9.70 -2.65 -3.79
C ILE A 82 8.18 -2.37 -3.70
N GLY A 83 7.78 -1.18 -3.29
CA GLY A 83 6.38 -0.79 -3.22
C GLY A 83 6.20 0.67 -2.84
N HIS A 84 5.01 1.18 -3.08
CA HIS A 84 4.69 2.60 -2.93
C HIS A 84 3.21 2.79 -2.56
N VAL A 85 2.91 3.80 -1.76
CA VAL A 85 1.54 4.23 -1.47
C VAL A 85 1.50 5.73 -1.17
N VAL A 86 0.43 6.39 -1.61
CA VAL A 86 0.18 7.81 -1.35
C VAL A 86 -1.09 7.98 -0.51
N LEU A 87 -1.02 8.88 0.45
CA LEU A 87 -2.16 9.47 1.13
C LEU A 87 -2.35 10.91 0.62
N SER A 88 -3.55 11.22 0.15
CA SER A 88 -3.92 12.53 -0.41
C SER A 88 -5.12 13.14 0.30
N ARG A 89 -5.24 14.46 0.25
CA ARG A 89 -6.51 15.14 0.52
C ARG A 89 -7.55 14.65 -0.48
N SER A 90 -8.76 14.40 0.00
CA SER A 90 -9.91 14.10 -0.86
C SER A 90 -10.32 15.34 -1.65
N ASP A 91 -10.80 15.12 -2.87
CA ASP A 91 -11.44 16.13 -3.71
C ASP A 91 -12.69 15.56 -4.40
N ALA A 92 -13.36 16.41 -5.20
CA ALA A 92 -14.59 16.04 -5.90
C ALA A 92 -14.40 14.90 -6.93
N GLY A 93 -13.16 14.59 -7.30
CA GLY A 93 -12.81 13.47 -8.17
C GLY A 93 -12.67 12.13 -7.43
N ASN A 94 -13.01 12.04 -6.15
CA ASN A 94 -12.95 10.80 -5.38
C ASN A 94 -14.36 10.34 -5.01
N ALA A 95 -14.86 9.31 -5.70
CA ALA A 95 -16.20 8.78 -5.48
C ALA A 95 -16.39 8.28 -4.04
N ALA A 96 -15.41 7.55 -3.50
CA ALA A 96 -15.47 7.08 -2.11
C ALA A 96 -15.56 8.22 -1.09
N ALA A 97 -14.94 9.37 -1.36
CA ALA A 97 -15.02 10.53 -0.49
C ALA A 97 -16.42 11.18 -0.51
N ALA A 98 -17.08 11.18 -1.68
CA ALA A 98 -18.45 11.68 -1.81
C ALA A 98 -19.49 10.75 -1.18
N LEU A 99 -19.22 9.44 -1.12
CA LEU A 99 -20.09 8.42 -0.52
C LEU A 99 -19.98 8.37 1.00
N TRP A 100 -18.89 8.87 1.59
CA TRP A 100 -18.68 8.86 3.04
C TRP A 100 -19.33 10.08 3.71
N SER A 101 -20.30 9.84 4.58
CA SER A 101 -21.05 10.90 5.30
C SER A 101 -20.52 11.24 6.69
N ASP A 102 -19.72 10.35 7.30
CA ASP A 102 -19.48 10.38 8.74
C ASP A 102 -18.22 11.18 9.12
N GLY A 103 -17.87 12.18 8.30
CA GLY A 103 -16.80 13.13 8.58
C GLY A 103 -15.80 13.32 7.44
N PRO A 104 -14.70 14.06 7.70
CA PRO A 104 -13.70 14.35 6.67
C PRO A 104 -12.90 13.10 6.32
N THR A 105 -12.47 13.03 5.06
CA THR A 105 -11.77 11.85 4.51
C THR A 105 -10.35 12.18 4.04
N ALA A 106 -9.56 11.13 3.86
CA ALA A 106 -8.31 11.17 3.10
C ALA A 106 -8.27 9.97 2.13
N VAL A 107 -7.69 10.17 0.96
CA VAL A 107 -7.68 9.15 -0.10
C VAL A 107 -6.36 8.40 -0.09
N ILE A 108 -6.44 7.08 0.03
CA ILE A 108 -5.30 6.20 -0.25
C ILE A 108 -5.32 5.87 -1.74
N ASN A 109 -4.24 6.22 -2.45
CA ASN A 109 -4.10 5.99 -3.88
C ASN A 109 -2.66 5.61 -4.24
N ARG A 110 -2.43 5.29 -5.52
CA ARG A 110 -1.09 4.96 -6.05
C ARG A 110 -0.40 3.84 -5.27
N LEU A 111 -1.21 2.90 -4.79
CA LEU A 111 -0.74 1.69 -4.14
C LEU A 111 -0.29 0.71 -5.21
N TYR A 112 0.98 0.32 -5.13
CA TYR A 112 1.50 -0.76 -5.95
C TYR A 112 2.69 -1.43 -5.28
N VAL A 113 2.94 -2.67 -5.67
CA VAL A 113 4.04 -3.52 -5.22
C VAL A 113 4.74 -4.05 -6.45
N ASP A 114 6.08 -4.03 -6.43
CA ASP A 114 6.90 -4.65 -7.46
C ASP A 114 6.42 -6.10 -7.68
N PRO A 115 6.13 -6.51 -8.93
CA PRO A 115 5.73 -7.88 -9.24
C PRO A 115 6.63 -8.95 -8.62
N ALA A 116 7.95 -8.72 -8.56
CA ALA A 116 8.93 -9.64 -7.97
C ALA A 116 8.81 -9.75 -6.44
N ALA A 117 8.20 -8.76 -5.77
CA ALA A 117 8.02 -8.73 -4.32
C ALA A 117 6.60 -9.08 -3.86
N ARG A 118 5.73 -9.57 -4.75
CA ARG A 118 4.36 -10.00 -4.40
C ARG A 118 4.37 -11.20 -3.45
N GLY A 119 3.29 -11.38 -2.69
CA GLY A 119 3.17 -12.47 -1.71
C GLY A 119 3.93 -12.26 -0.40
N ARG A 120 4.75 -11.21 -0.27
CA ARG A 120 5.53 -10.88 0.95
C ARG A 120 4.79 -10.02 1.97
N GLY A 121 3.51 -9.69 1.74
CA GLY A 121 2.74 -8.81 2.65
C GLY A 121 3.01 -7.31 2.49
N VAL A 122 3.82 -6.88 1.52
CA VAL A 122 4.20 -5.47 1.28
C VAL A 122 2.98 -4.55 1.15
N GLY A 123 1.99 -4.92 0.32
CA GLY A 123 0.79 -4.11 0.12
C GLY A 123 -0.02 -3.91 1.40
N ALA A 124 -0.14 -4.94 2.24
CA ALA A 124 -0.82 -4.85 3.53
C ALA A 124 -0.09 -3.92 4.51
N ALA A 125 1.24 -3.99 4.56
CA ALA A 125 2.06 -3.11 5.40
C ALA A 125 1.96 -1.63 4.97
N LEU A 126 2.00 -1.36 3.67
CA LEU A 126 1.81 -0.01 3.11
C LEU A 126 0.42 0.54 3.45
N MET A 127 -0.63 -0.26 3.24
CA MET A 127 -2.01 0.11 3.59
C MET A 127 -2.16 0.40 5.08
N THR A 128 -1.55 -0.42 5.94
CA THR A 128 -1.57 -0.21 7.39
C THR A 128 -0.93 1.13 7.76
N ARG A 129 0.23 1.45 7.18
CA ARG A 129 0.92 2.72 7.46
C ARG A 129 0.12 3.94 7.01
N ALA A 130 -0.43 3.90 5.80
CA ALA A 130 -1.23 4.99 5.25
C ALA A 130 -2.55 5.19 6.01
N THR A 131 -3.21 4.11 6.42
CA THR A 131 -4.42 4.13 7.26
C THR A 131 -4.14 4.76 8.62
N ALA A 132 -3.04 4.35 9.27
CA ALA A 132 -2.65 4.92 10.57
C ALA A 132 -2.37 6.43 10.49
N GLU A 133 -1.76 6.90 9.40
CA GLU A 133 -1.51 8.33 9.18
C GLU A 133 -2.81 9.12 8.93
N ALA A 134 -3.77 8.57 8.18
CA ALA A 134 -5.06 9.23 7.99
C ALA A 134 -5.79 9.38 9.34
N LYS A 135 -5.81 8.30 10.14
CA LYS A 135 -6.43 8.29 11.48
C LYS A 135 -5.75 9.27 12.43
N SER A 136 -4.41 9.37 12.43
CA SER A 136 -3.68 10.34 13.29
C SER A 136 -3.99 11.80 12.94
N ARG A 137 -4.49 12.05 11.72
CA ARG A 137 -4.95 13.36 11.24
C ARG A 137 -6.46 13.60 11.43
N ALA A 138 -7.15 12.69 12.12
CA ALA A 138 -8.61 12.69 12.24
C ALA A 138 -9.35 12.68 10.88
N LEU A 139 -8.78 12.00 9.88
CA LEU A 139 -9.37 11.79 8.57
C LEU A 139 -9.72 10.33 8.37
N HIS A 140 -10.92 10.05 7.86
CA HIS A 140 -11.33 8.68 7.54
C HIS A 140 -10.70 8.23 6.21
N PRO A 141 -9.91 7.13 6.18
CA PRO A 141 -9.29 6.66 4.96
C PRO A 141 -10.31 6.02 4.02
N VAL A 142 -10.32 6.47 2.77
CA VAL A 142 -11.17 5.96 1.68
C VAL A 142 -10.32 5.70 0.44
N LEU A 143 -10.82 4.88 -0.49
CA LEU A 143 -10.17 4.65 -1.78
C LEU A 143 -11.16 4.28 -2.87
N ASP A 144 -10.76 4.55 -4.12
CA ASP A 144 -11.43 4.08 -5.33
C ASP A 144 -10.48 3.14 -6.09
N VAL A 145 -11.03 2.06 -6.65
CA VAL A 145 -10.28 1.12 -7.47
C VAL A 145 -11.07 0.77 -8.72
N ALA A 146 -10.41 0.68 -9.87
CA ALA A 146 -11.05 0.23 -11.09
C ALA A 146 -11.65 -1.17 -10.91
N SER A 147 -12.88 -1.37 -11.35
CA SER A 147 -13.57 -2.68 -11.28
C SER A 147 -12.83 -3.77 -12.06
N THR A 148 -11.94 -3.38 -12.98
CA THR A 148 -11.05 -4.27 -13.75
C THR A 148 -9.80 -4.73 -12.97
N ALA A 149 -9.61 -4.31 -11.71
CA ALA A 149 -8.47 -4.67 -10.86
C ALA A 149 -8.85 -5.59 -9.68
N PRO A 150 -9.26 -6.86 -9.93
CA PRO A 150 -9.79 -7.75 -8.90
C PRO A 150 -8.77 -8.09 -7.80
N ALA A 151 -7.48 -8.13 -8.11
CA ALA A 151 -6.44 -8.40 -7.12
C ALA A 151 -6.34 -7.29 -6.05
N ALA A 152 -6.55 -6.04 -6.44
CA ALA A 152 -6.57 -4.91 -5.51
C ALA A 152 -7.84 -4.94 -4.64
N ALA A 153 -9.01 -5.19 -5.24
CA ALA A 153 -10.26 -5.37 -4.51
C ALA A 153 -10.15 -6.48 -3.44
N ALA A 154 -9.61 -7.65 -3.81
CA ALA A 154 -9.40 -8.76 -2.88
C ALA A 154 -8.43 -8.42 -1.73
N LEU A 155 -7.41 -7.58 -1.99
CA LEU A 155 -6.53 -7.08 -0.93
C LEU A 155 -7.32 -6.25 0.09
N TYR A 156 -8.13 -5.28 -0.37
CA TYR A 156 -8.88 -4.40 0.52
C TYR A 156 -9.92 -5.15 1.33
N GLU A 157 -10.66 -6.07 0.70
CA GLU A 157 -11.67 -6.91 1.36
C GLU A 157 -11.03 -7.80 2.44
N ARG A 158 -9.87 -8.39 2.18
CA ARG A 158 -9.11 -9.15 3.20
C ARG A 158 -8.61 -8.28 4.35
N LEU A 159 -8.33 -7.01 4.11
CA LEU A 159 -7.95 -6.03 5.13
C LEU A 159 -9.16 -5.47 5.90
N GLY A 160 -10.37 -5.98 5.63
CA GLY A 160 -11.60 -5.58 6.32
C GLY A 160 -12.21 -4.27 5.81
N TRP A 161 -11.75 -3.74 4.67
CA TRP A 161 -12.35 -2.54 4.10
C TRP A 161 -13.80 -2.79 3.69
N THR A 162 -14.67 -1.82 3.99
CA THR A 162 -16.09 -1.89 3.68
C THR A 162 -16.35 -1.34 2.28
N LEU A 163 -17.02 -2.12 1.44
CA LEU A 163 -17.46 -1.67 0.13
C LEU A 163 -18.62 -0.65 0.30
N LEU A 164 -18.40 0.58 -0.14
CA LEU A 164 -19.41 1.64 -0.15
C LEU A 164 -20.30 1.53 -1.40
N ALA A 165 -19.68 1.27 -2.55
CA ALA A 165 -20.35 1.10 -3.83
C ALA A 165 -19.58 0.12 -4.72
N ALA A 166 -20.32 -0.81 -5.34
CA ALA A 166 -19.75 -1.83 -6.22
C ALA A 166 -19.47 -1.32 -7.64
N GLU A 167 -20.25 -0.33 -8.10
CA GLU A 167 -20.06 0.33 -9.39
C GLU A 167 -20.39 1.82 -9.26
N VAL A 168 -19.38 2.67 -9.40
CA VAL A 168 -19.53 4.11 -9.64
C VAL A 168 -18.90 4.41 -10.99
N GLU A 169 -19.66 5.01 -11.89
CA GLU A 169 -19.13 5.48 -13.17
C GLU A 169 -18.54 6.87 -13.01
N GLN A 170 -17.28 7.03 -13.43
CA GLN A 170 -16.59 8.29 -13.39
C GLN A 170 -15.87 8.55 -14.71
N GLU A 171 -16.05 9.76 -15.23
CA GLU A 171 -15.31 10.24 -16.39
C GLU A 171 -13.92 10.73 -15.93
N TRP A 172 -12.86 10.09 -16.39
CA TRP A 172 -11.47 10.46 -16.03
C TRP A 172 -10.82 11.37 -17.07
N LEU A 173 -11.13 11.10 -18.34
CA LEU A 173 -10.78 11.94 -19.49
C LEU A 173 -12.05 12.13 -20.33
N PRO A 174 -12.14 13.18 -21.16
CA PRO A 174 -13.32 13.38 -22.01
C PRO A 174 -13.65 12.14 -22.84
N GLY A 175 -14.84 11.58 -22.63
CA GLY A 175 -15.32 10.36 -23.27
C GLY A 175 -14.81 9.04 -22.69
N GLN A 176 -13.95 9.06 -21.68
CA GLN A 176 -13.41 7.87 -21.01
C GLN A 176 -14.08 7.66 -19.64
N TRP A 177 -15.08 6.79 -19.64
CA TRP A 177 -15.78 6.35 -18.43
C TRP A 177 -15.12 5.11 -17.84
N VAL A 178 -14.87 5.16 -16.53
CA VAL A 178 -14.30 4.06 -15.77
C VAL A 178 -15.28 3.67 -14.68
N LYS A 179 -15.51 2.36 -14.54
CA LYS A 179 -16.26 1.79 -13.41
C LYS A 179 -15.33 1.57 -12.24
N LEU A 180 -15.73 2.10 -11.09
CA LEU A 180 -14.97 2.05 -9.84
C LEU A 180 -15.74 1.27 -8.78
N ARG A 181 -14.99 0.57 -7.93
CA ARG A 181 -15.43 0.13 -6.60
C ARG A 181 -14.87 1.10 -5.59
N SER A 182 -15.73 1.58 -4.69
CA SER A 182 -15.38 2.55 -3.66
C SER A 182 -15.40 1.90 -2.29
N TYR A 183 -14.36 2.12 -1.50
CA TYR A 183 -14.20 1.48 -0.19
C TYR A 183 -13.86 2.49 0.92
N ALA A 184 -14.30 2.17 2.14
CA ALA A 184 -13.93 2.85 3.38
C ALA A 184 -13.15 1.90 4.30
N ALA A 185 -12.18 2.45 5.04
CA ALA A 185 -11.44 1.68 6.02
C ALA A 185 -12.33 1.28 7.22
N PRO A 186 -11.97 0.22 7.97
CA PRO A 186 -12.67 -0.11 9.21
C PRO A 186 -12.67 1.06 10.21
N THR A 187 -13.84 1.31 10.82
CA THR A 187 -14.08 2.38 11.80
C THR A 187 -13.49 2.11 13.19
N SER A 188 -12.83 0.97 13.39
CA SER A 188 -12.22 0.54 14.66
C SER A 188 -11.00 1.36 15.07
#